data_AF-A0A0B1RZB9-F1
#
_entry.id   AF-A0A0B1RZB9-F1
#
_cell.length_a   1.000
_cell.length_b   1.000
_cell.length_c   1.000
_cell.angle_alpha   90.00
_cell.angle_beta   90.00
_cell.angle_gamma   90.00
#
_symmetry.space_group_name_H-M   'P 1'
#
loop_
_entity.id
_entity.type
_entity.pdbx_description
1 polymer ?
#
loop_
_entity_poly.entity_id
_entity_poly.type
_entity_poly.pdbx_seq_one_letter_code
_entity_poly.pdbx_strand_id
1 'polypeptide(L)'
;MKIRVPGLFAKFITTLQILQFVISCAILVHIGYLVHILGVPCDFDSNIFVLAMFMDTTYLILFINFFLQSYILGGGKAKYKSVAADSKKRK
;
A
#
# COMPACT_ATOMS: atom_id res chain seq x y z
N MET A 1 25.61 9.57 12.24
CA MET A 1 24.69 9.13 13.31
C MET A 1 23.85 7.96 12.82
N LYS A 2 24.01 6.78 13.42
CA LYS A 2 23.32 5.55 13.00
C LYS A 2 22.10 5.35 13.90
N ILE A 3 21.03 6.11 13.62
CA ILE A 3 19.79 6.03 14.39
C ILE A 3 19.11 4.71 14.03
N ARG A 4 19.27 3.72 14.91
CA ARG A 4 18.55 2.44 14.84
C ARG A 4 17.11 2.71 15.25
N VAL A 5 16.29 3.16 14.30
CA VAL A 5 14.84 3.19 14.51
C VAL A 5 14.38 1.77 14.88
N PRO A 6 13.73 1.56 16.03
CA PRO A 6 13.28 0.23 16.44
C PRO A 6 12.35 -0.31 15.36
N GLY A 7 12.53 -1.55 14.92
CA GLY A 7 11.72 -2.17 13.85
C GLY A 7 10.21 -2.20 14.12
N LEU A 8 9.80 -1.90 15.36
CA LEU A 8 8.42 -1.68 15.75
C LEU A 8 7.84 -0.36 15.19
N PHE A 9 8.61 0.74 15.21
CA PHE A 9 8.17 2.03 14.64
C PHE A 9 8.03 1.95 13.12
N ALA A 10 8.94 1.25 12.45
CA ALA A 10 8.84 1.01 11.01
C ALA A 10 7.55 0.27 10.63
N LYS A 11 7.12 -0.68 11.48
CA LYS A 11 5.84 -1.38 11.34
C LYS A 11 4.66 -0.44 11.53
N PHE A 12 4.65 0.38 12.59
CA PHE A 12 3.56 1.35 12.82
C PHE A 12 3.39 2.34 11.67
N ILE A 13 4.50 2.88 11.15
CA ILE A 13 4.47 3.79 10.00
C ILE A 13 3.89 3.09 8.78
N THR A 14 4.32 1.87 8.48
CA THR A 14 3.77 1.13 7.34
C THR A 14 2.28 0.83 7.52
N THR A 15 1.78 0.48 8.71
CA THR A 15 0.32 0.29 8.91
C THR A 15 -0.48 1.58 8.71
N LEU A 16 0.01 2.70 9.22
CA LEU A 16 -0.61 4.01 9.03
C LEU A 16 -0.62 4.43 7.56
N GLN A 17 0.47 4.14 6.84
CA GLN A 17 0.59 4.45 5.41
C GLN A 17 -0.43 3.68 4.57
N ILE A 18 -0.69 2.41 4.90
CA ILE A 18 -1.75 1.61 4.27
C ILE A 18 -3.12 2.23 4.54
N LEU A 19 -3.40 2.58 5.80
CA LEU A 19 -4.67 3.20 6.18
C LEU A 19 -4.89 4.52 5.42
N GLN A 20 -3.84 5.34 5.29
CA GLN A 20 -3.87 6.57 4.51
C GLN A 20 -4.23 6.30 3.04
N PHE A 21 -3.62 5.30 2.40
CA PHE A 21 -3.93 4.94 1.02
C PHE A 21 -5.37 4.42 0.85
N VAL A 22 -5.89 3.64 1.80
CA VAL A 22 -7.29 3.17 1.78
C VAL A 22 -8.25 4.36 1.83
N ILE A 23 -8.00 5.32 2.73
CA ILE A 23 -8.82 6.54 2.85
C ILE A 23 -8.71 7.39 1.58
N SER A 24 -7.51 7.54 1.01
CA SER A 24 -7.29 8.25 -0.27
C SER A 24 -8.12 7.65 -1.41
N CYS A 25 -8.08 6.32 -1.56
CA CYS A 25 -8.88 5.61 -2.56
C CYS A 25 -10.39 5.87 -2.38
N ALA A 26 -10.89 5.82 -1.14
CA ALA A 26 -12.30 6.08 -0.85
C ALA A 26 -12.71 7.51 -1.21
N ILE A 27 -11.86 8.50 -0.93
CA ILE A 27 -12.09 9.89 -1.31
C ILE A 27 -12.07 10.05 -2.84
N LEU A 28 -11.10 9.45 -3.54
CA LEU A 28 -11.05 9.48 -5.01
C LEU A 28 -12.31 8.88 -5.63
N VAL A 29 -12.78 7.73 -5.14
CA VAL A 29 -14.01 7.10 -5.63
C VAL A 29 -15.23 7.99 -5.36
N HIS A 30 -15.32 8.59 -4.17
CA HIS A 30 -16.42 9.50 -3.83
C HIS A 30 -16.43 10.75 -4.72
N ILE A 31 -15.28 11.36 -4.96
CA ILE A 31 -15.16 12.53 -5.86
C ILE A 31 -15.46 12.13 -7.31
N GLY A 32 -14.93 10.99 -7.77
CA GLY A 32 -15.22 10.47 -9.11
C GLY A 32 -16.70 10.21 -9.33
N TYR A 33 -17.40 9.66 -8.32
CA TYR A 33 -18.85 9.51 -8.34
C TYR A 33 -19.56 10.87 -8.43
N LEU A 34 -19.14 11.86 -7.64
CA LEU A 34 -19.74 13.20 -7.65
C LEU A 34 -19.58 13.91 -9.00
N VAL A 35 -18.40 13.80 -9.62
CA VAL A 35 -18.12 14.40 -10.93
C VAL A 35 -18.84 13.66 -12.04
N HIS A 36 -18.88 12.32 -12.01
CA HIS A 36 -19.42 11.52 -13.11
C HIS A 36 -20.95 11.35 -13.06
N ILE A 37 -21.56 11.27 -11.87
CA ILE A 37 -23.01 11.07 -11.70
C ILE A 37 -23.75 12.40 -11.45
N LEU A 38 -23.21 13.27 -10.60
CA LEU A 38 -23.85 14.55 -10.27
C LEU A 38 -23.52 15.66 -11.29
N GLY A 39 -22.51 15.45 -12.15
CA GLY A 39 -22.15 16.39 -13.21
C GLY A 39 -21.68 17.75 -12.70
N VAL A 40 -21.17 17.80 -11.46
CA VAL A 40 -20.65 19.05 -10.89
C VAL A 40 -19.46 19.49 -11.74
N PRO A 41 -19.41 20.75 -12.22
CA PRO A 41 -18.30 21.26 -13.00
C PRO A 41 -17.10 21.49 -12.08
N CYS A 42 -16.39 20.41 -11.75
CA CYS A 42 -15.06 20.47 -11.17
C CYS A 42 -14.03 20.52 -12.30
N ASP A 43 -13.05 21.40 -12.16
CA ASP A 43 -11.86 21.53 -13.03
C ASP A 43 -10.91 20.34 -12.78
N PHE A 44 -11.42 19.13 -13.00
CA PHE A 44 -10.74 17.87 -12.73
C PHE A 44 -10.43 17.20 -14.07
N ASP A 45 -9.16 17.25 -14.48
CA ASP A 45 -8.74 16.58 -15.69
C ASP A 45 -8.87 15.06 -15.52
N SER A 46 -9.69 14.47 -16.39
CA SER A 46 -10.02 13.04 -16.38
C SER A 46 -8.77 12.17 -16.45
N ASN A 47 -7.72 12.60 -17.15
CA ASN A 47 -6.49 11.84 -17.31
C ASN A 47 -5.68 11.81 -16.01
N ILE A 48 -5.61 12.94 -15.31
CA ILE A 48 -4.92 13.05 -14.03
C ILE A 48 -5.66 12.21 -12.97
N PHE A 49 -6.99 12.22 -12.99
CA PHE A 49 -7.81 11.40 -12.10
C PHE A 49 -7.58 9.90 -12.32
N VAL A 50 -7.60 9.45 -13.58
CA VAL A 50 -7.35 8.02 -13.92
C VAL A 50 -5.93 7.61 -13.53
N LEU A 51 -4.93 8.47 -13.76
CA LEU A 51 -3.55 8.21 -13.38
C LEU A 51 -3.39 8.10 -11.85
N ALA A 52 -4.00 9.02 -11.11
CA ALA A 52 -3.98 9.01 -9.65
C ALA A 52 -4.69 7.75 -9.09
N MET A 53 -5.84 7.38 -9.64
CA MET A 53 -6.57 6.18 -9.24
C MET A 53 -5.77 4.91 -9.52
N PHE A 54 -5.08 4.84 -10.67
CA PHE A 54 -4.22 3.71 -11.02
C PHE A 54 -3.03 3.59 -10.05
N MET A 55 -2.37 4.70 -9.76
CA MET A 55 -1.26 4.74 -8.80
C MET A 55 -1.69 4.32 -7.40
N ASP A 56 -2.78 4.89 -6.87
CA ASP A 56 -3.30 4.55 -5.55
C ASP A 56 -3.72 3.07 -5.47
N THR A 57 -4.37 2.54 -6.51
CA THR A 57 -4.78 1.13 -6.57
C THR A 57 -3.58 0.17 -6.58
N THR A 58 -2.57 0.45 -7.41
CA THR A 58 -1.37 -0.40 -7.49
C THR A 58 -0.57 -0.41 -6.19
N TYR A 59 -0.44 0.75 -5.54
CA TYR A 59 0.19 0.82 -4.21
C TYR A 59 -0.64 0.10 -3.16
N LEU A 60 -1.96 0.24 -3.15
CA LEU A 60 -2.83 -0.49 -2.23
C LEU A 60 -2.64 -2.01 -2.34
N ILE A 61 -2.58 -2.55 -3.56
CA ILE A 61 -2.34 -3.98 -3.80
C ILE A 61 -0.96 -4.41 -3.28
N LEU A 62 0.10 -3.64 -3.59
CA LEU A 62 1.46 -3.92 -3.12
C LEU A 62 1.50 -3.96 -1.59
N PHE A 63 0.86 -2.99 -0.95
CA PHE A 63 0.82 -2.83 0.48
C PHE A 63 -0.05 -3.88 1.18
N ILE A 64 -1.19 -4.26 0.60
CA ILE A 64 -2.01 -5.38 1.08
C ILE A 64 -1.20 -6.68 1.01
N ASN A 65 -0.46 -6.91 -0.07
CA ASN A 65 0.40 -8.08 -0.22
C ASN A 65 1.52 -8.07 0.84
N PHE A 66 2.14 -6.92 1.07
CA PHE A 66 3.12 -6.73 2.13
C PHE A 66 2.53 -6.94 3.54
N PHE A 67 1.31 -6.47 3.78
CA PHE A 67 0.60 -6.60 5.06
C PHE A 67 0.21 -8.06 5.33
N LEU A 68 -0.40 -8.72 4.34
CA LEU A 68 -0.71 -10.15 4.41
C LEU A 68 0.56 -10.96 4.70
N GLN A 69 1.66 -10.65 4.02
CA GLN A 69 2.93 -11.37 4.21
C GLN A 69 3.63 -11.04 5.53
N SER A 70 3.51 -9.82 6.06
CA SER A 70 4.16 -9.41 7.32
C SER A 70 3.34 -9.76 8.56
N TYR A 71 2.01 -9.70 8.49
CA TYR A 71 1.11 -9.84 9.63
C TYR A 71 0.28 -11.13 9.61
N ILE A 72 -0.39 -11.48 8.51
CA ILE A 72 -1.36 -12.60 8.47
C ILE A 72 -0.69 -13.96 8.20
N LEU A 73 0.24 -14.05 7.26
CA LEU A 73 0.86 -15.32 6.83
C LEU A 73 2.08 -15.75 7.67
N GLY A 74 2.44 -15.02 8.73
CA GLY A 74 3.33 -15.56 9.76
C GLY A 74 4.40 -14.61 10.30
N GLY A 75 3.99 -13.56 11.02
CA GLY A 75 4.80 -12.89 12.04
C GLY A 75 6.30 -12.68 11.70
N GLY A 76 6.61 -12.34 10.45
CA GLY A 76 7.98 -12.10 9.98
C GLY A 76 8.95 -13.29 9.88
N LYS A 77 8.53 -14.56 9.97
CA LYS A 77 9.46 -15.72 9.89
C LYS A 77 9.41 -16.53 8.58
N ALA A 78 8.35 -16.46 7.79
CA ALA A 78 8.22 -17.28 6.58
C ALA A 78 9.09 -16.78 5.42
N LYS A 79 9.17 -15.46 5.20
CA LYS A 79 9.95 -14.86 4.09
C LYS A 79 11.47 -14.95 4.30
N TYR A 80 11.95 -15.00 5.55
CA TYR A 80 13.37 -15.21 5.83
C TYR A 80 13.78 -16.69 5.72
N LYS A 81 12.85 -17.63 5.97
CA LYS A 81 13.08 -19.06 5.79
C LYS A 81 13.23 -19.46 4.32
N SER A 82 12.48 -18.87 3.39
CA SER A 82 12.62 -19.18 1.96
C SER A 82 13.96 -18.70 1.40
N VAL A 83 14.44 -17.52 1.81
CA VAL A 83 15.76 -16.99 1.42
C VAL A 83 16.91 -17.81 2.04
N ALA A 84 16.77 -18.24 3.31
CA ALA A 84 17.76 -19.10 3.95
C ALA A 84 17.78 -20.54 3.39
N ALA A 85 16.63 -21.07 2.96
CA ALA A 85 16.53 -22.39 2.34
C ALA A 85 17.13 -22.42 0.93
N ASP A 86 16.96 -21.34 0.15
CA ASP A 86 17.57 -21.23 -1.18
C ASP A 86 19.11 -21.14 -1.10
N SER A 87 19.65 -20.41 -0.11
CA SER A 87 21.09 -20.33 0.13
C SER A 87 21.71 -21.66 0.58
N LYS A 88 20.95 -22.51 1.29
CA LYS A 88 21.42 -23.84 1.73
C LYS A 88 21.36 -24.89 0.63
N LYS A 89 20.53 -24.71 -0.40
CA LYS A 89 20.43 -25.61 -1.56
C LYS A 89 21.54 -25.36 -2.60
N ARG A 90 22.24 -24.22 -2.52
CA ARG A 90 23.36 -23.83 -3.38
C ARG A 90 24.76 -24.10 -2.79
N LYS A 91 24.86 -24.74 -1.61
CA LYS A 91 26.14 -25.20 -1.03
C LYS A 91 26.26 -26.70 -1.10
#